data_AF-C5C0W6-F1
#
_entry.id   AF-C5C0W6-F1
#
_cell.length_a   1.000
_cell.length_b   1.000
_cell.length_c   1.000
_cell.angle_alpha   90.00
_cell.angle_beta   90.00
_cell.angle_gamma   90.00
#
_symmetry.space_group_name_H-M   'P 1'
#
loop_
_entity.id
_entity.type
_entity.pdbx_description
1 polymer ?
#
loop_
_entity_poly.entity_id
_entity_poly.type
_entity_poly.pdbx_seq_one_letter_code
_entity_poly.pdbx_strand_id
1 'polypeptide(L)'
;MKEPEPVTQISDARSIMAALERGPNRSTPRWPDLGTPVIDRGRYAIFPLAVAVVPDDGDAADPRLLLTLEQGLRMDCIHLYGGDFFHAESSVDLDEGYGRTLVDAGAVVLGPTWMLWWGIGEVAAVLVRSVTRERTQETLALHLVPRHWVWDSAPSPATKREASRRRRLRKERDAVAVADLVWSWPLPAE
;
A
#
# COMPACT_ATOMS: atom_id res chain seq x y z
N MET A 1 34.84 -1.04 -6.63
CA MET A 1 33.47 -1.28 -7.13
C MET A 1 32.74 -2.00 -6.01
N LYS A 2 31.98 -1.28 -5.18
CA LYS A 2 31.16 -1.92 -4.14
C LYS A 2 30.04 -2.67 -4.86
N GLU A 3 29.83 -3.93 -4.49
CA GLU A 3 28.64 -4.67 -4.95
C GLU A 3 27.40 -3.91 -4.47
N PRO A 4 26.36 -3.75 -5.31
CA PRO A 4 25.11 -3.14 -4.86
C PRO A 4 24.58 -3.95 -3.68
N GLU A 5 24.31 -3.28 -2.56
CA GLU A 5 23.76 -3.97 -1.39
C GLU A 5 22.46 -4.68 -1.76
N PRO A 6 22.26 -5.93 -1.29
CA PRO A 6 21.13 -6.74 -1.71
C PRO A 6 19.82 -6.17 -1.17
N VAL A 7 18.77 -6.23 -2.00
CA VAL A 7 17.39 -6.03 -1.55
C VAL A 7 17.10 -7.03 -0.45
N THR A 8 16.73 -6.53 0.72
CA THR A 8 16.28 -7.39 1.83
C THR A 8 14.79 -7.61 1.68
N GLN A 9 14.41 -8.81 1.25
CA GLN A 9 13.01 -9.22 1.24
C GLN A 9 12.54 -9.53 2.67
N ILE A 10 11.44 -8.91 3.07
CA ILE A 10 10.87 -8.97 4.42
C ILE A 10 9.62 -9.84 4.46
N SER A 11 8.76 -9.75 3.45
CA SER A 11 7.52 -10.53 3.36
C SER A 11 7.14 -10.82 1.92
N ASP A 12 6.30 -11.82 1.73
CA ASP A 12 5.73 -12.17 0.44
C ASP A 12 4.30 -11.66 0.31
N ALA A 13 4.10 -10.68 -0.57
CA ALA A 13 2.80 -10.09 -0.86
C ALA A 13 1.79 -11.13 -1.35
N ARG A 14 2.23 -12.12 -2.15
CA ARG A 14 1.35 -13.14 -2.71
C ARG A 14 0.77 -14.02 -1.60
N SER A 15 1.62 -14.45 -0.66
CA SER A 15 1.19 -15.22 0.52
C SER A 15 0.19 -14.43 1.39
N ILE A 16 0.43 -13.13 1.61
CA ILE A 16 -0.48 -12.26 2.38
C ILE A 16 -1.86 -12.14 1.69
N MET A 17 -1.87 -11.88 0.38
CA MET A 17 -3.12 -11.76 -0.39
C MET A 17 -3.89 -13.09 -0.44
N ALA A 18 -3.20 -14.22 -0.64
CA ALA A 18 -3.82 -15.54 -0.59
C ALA A 18 -4.34 -15.92 0.82
N ALA A 19 -3.74 -15.38 1.89
CA ALA A 19 -4.26 -15.54 3.24
C ALA A 19 -5.55 -14.72 3.46
N LEU A 20 -5.63 -13.51 2.90
CA LEU A 20 -6.84 -12.69 2.93
C LEU A 20 -8.04 -13.37 2.24
N GLU A 21 -7.81 -13.99 1.08
CA GLU A 21 -8.84 -14.71 0.34
C GLU A 21 -9.43 -15.89 1.10
N ARG A 22 -8.58 -16.63 1.83
CA ARG A 22 -8.98 -17.80 2.62
C ARG A 22 -9.59 -17.43 3.97
N GLY A 23 -9.35 -16.20 4.43
CA GLY A 23 -9.82 -15.70 5.71
C GLY A 23 -11.33 -15.47 5.73
N PRO A 24 -11.95 -15.41 6.92
CA PRO A 24 -13.34 -14.98 7.03
C PRO A 24 -13.47 -13.56 6.47
N ASN A 25 -14.51 -13.30 5.67
CA ASN A 25 -14.79 -11.98 5.10
C ASN A 25 -15.16 -10.99 6.21
N ARG A 26 -14.14 -10.46 6.89
CA ARG A 26 -14.21 -9.52 7.98
C ARG A 26 -13.66 -8.20 7.49
N SER A 27 -14.30 -7.11 7.90
CA SER A 27 -13.79 -5.75 7.70
C SER A 27 -12.45 -5.51 8.40
N THR A 28 -12.05 -6.38 9.33
CA THR A 28 -10.78 -6.31 10.05
C THR A 28 -10.31 -7.72 10.43
N PRO A 29 -9.51 -8.38 9.59
CA PRO A 29 -8.84 -9.62 9.97
C PRO A 29 -7.84 -9.37 11.09
N ARG A 30 -7.40 -10.44 11.76
CA ARG A 30 -6.25 -10.37 12.66
C ARG A 30 -5.00 -10.28 11.78
N TRP A 31 -4.48 -9.08 11.60
CA TRP A 31 -3.39 -8.81 10.67
C TRP A 31 -2.15 -9.67 10.89
N PRO A 32 -1.71 -9.95 12.14
CA PRO A 32 -0.57 -10.84 12.39
C PRO A 32 -0.77 -12.27 11.87
N ASP A 33 -2.02 -12.72 11.68
CA ASP A 33 -2.33 -14.05 11.18
C ASP A 33 -2.13 -14.16 9.65
N LEU A 34 -1.98 -13.02 8.95
CA LEU A 34 -1.83 -12.96 7.49
C LEU A 34 -0.38 -12.94 7.03
N GLY A 35 0.54 -12.57 7.92
CA GLY A 35 1.96 -12.45 7.62
C GLY A 35 2.72 -11.70 8.70
N THR A 36 4.03 -11.90 8.72
CA THR A 36 4.94 -11.20 9.63
C THR A 36 6.20 -10.80 8.87
N PRO A 37 6.72 -9.57 9.08
CA PRO A 37 6.25 -8.54 10.01
C PRO A 37 5.03 -7.74 9.53
N VAL A 38 4.31 -7.14 10.49
CA VAL A 38 3.14 -6.29 10.23
C VAL A 38 3.11 -5.10 11.19
N ILE A 39 2.78 -3.92 10.66
CA ILE A 39 2.41 -2.75 11.44
C ILE A 39 0.89 -2.75 11.57
N ASP A 40 0.39 -3.35 12.65
CA ASP A 40 -1.03 -3.44 12.96
C ASP A 40 -1.54 -2.10 13.52
N ARG A 41 -2.55 -1.51 12.86
CA ARG A 41 -3.19 -0.26 13.24
C ARG A 41 -4.69 -0.43 13.53
N GLY A 42 -5.10 -1.64 13.87
CA GLY A 42 -6.49 -1.99 14.13
C GLY A 42 -7.25 -2.13 12.82
N ARG A 43 -7.73 -1.03 12.21
CA ARG A 43 -8.60 -1.10 11.01
C ARG A 43 -7.86 -1.30 9.69
N TYR A 44 -6.57 -1.08 9.69
CA TYR A 44 -5.69 -1.25 8.55
C TYR A 44 -4.36 -1.82 9.04
N ALA A 45 -3.57 -2.33 8.10
CA ALA A 45 -2.25 -2.82 8.39
C ALA A 45 -1.29 -2.55 7.23
N ILE A 46 -0.01 -2.46 7.57
CA ILE A 46 1.05 -2.28 6.61
C ILE A 46 2.02 -3.45 6.75
N PHE A 47 2.26 -4.15 5.65
CA PHE A 47 3.19 -5.26 5.57
C PHE A 47 4.41 -4.79 4.78
N PRO A 48 5.56 -4.57 5.42
CA PRO A 48 6.80 -4.30 4.71
C PRO A 48 7.15 -5.51 3.85
N LEU A 49 7.32 -5.30 2.55
CA LEU A 49 7.62 -6.38 1.61
C LEU A 49 9.12 -6.49 1.36
N ALA A 50 9.77 -5.35 1.13
CA ALA A 50 11.20 -5.30 0.86
C ALA A 50 11.78 -3.92 1.18
N VAL A 51 13.07 -3.90 1.49
CA VAL A 51 13.86 -2.70 1.76
C VAL A 51 15.16 -2.75 0.97
N ALA A 52 15.61 -1.59 0.51
CA ALA A 52 16.91 -1.40 -0.12
C ALA A 52 17.59 -0.14 0.40
N VAL A 53 18.92 -0.17 0.53
CA VAL A 53 19.73 1.02 0.81
C VAL A 53 19.83 1.86 -0.46
N VAL A 54 19.66 3.17 -0.30
CA VAL A 54 19.85 4.15 -1.37
C VAL A 54 21.27 4.69 -1.23
N PRO A 55 22.16 4.50 -2.23
CA PRO A 55 23.55 4.94 -2.12
C PRO A 55 23.66 6.46 -2.09
N ASP A 56 24.62 6.94 -1.29
CA ASP A 56 24.97 8.35 -1.16
C ASP A 56 25.59 8.95 -2.43
N ASP A 57 26.22 8.12 -3.27
CA ASP A 57 26.94 8.59 -4.46
C ASP A 57 26.04 8.54 -5.69
N GLY A 58 26.05 9.62 -6.48
CA GLY A 58 25.30 9.77 -7.74
C GLY A 58 25.57 8.74 -8.84
N ASP A 59 26.30 7.67 -8.55
CA ASP A 59 26.28 6.41 -9.28
C ASP A 59 25.09 5.59 -8.76
N ALA A 60 23.96 5.74 -9.46
CA ALA A 60 22.71 5.10 -9.12
C ALA A 60 22.90 3.60 -8.82
N ALA A 61 22.85 3.18 -7.54
CA ALA A 61 22.42 1.80 -7.30
C ALA A 61 21.06 1.70 -7.94
N ASP A 62 20.90 0.59 -8.66
CA ASP A 62 19.87 0.46 -9.65
C ASP A 62 18.50 0.82 -9.04
N PRO A 63 17.94 2.01 -9.37
CA PRO A 63 16.62 2.43 -8.89
C PRO A 63 15.53 1.49 -9.40
N ARG A 64 15.92 0.51 -10.24
CA ARG A 64 15.08 -0.52 -10.80
C ARG A 64 14.84 -1.69 -9.86
N LEU A 65 15.59 -1.96 -8.80
CA LEU A 65 15.38 -3.24 -8.08
C LEU A 65 14.03 -3.31 -7.34
N LEU A 66 13.73 -2.36 -6.45
CA LEU A 66 12.40 -2.31 -5.82
C LEU A 66 11.29 -1.92 -6.81
N LEU A 67 11.61 -1.11 -7.82
CA LEU A 67 10.70 -0.81 -8.92
C LEU A 67 10.34 -2.04 -9.75
N THR A 68 11.29 -2.94 -10.03
CA THR A 68 11.07 -4.19 -10.77
C THR A 68 10.24 -5.14 -9.93
N LEU A 69 10.53 -5.23 -8.62
CA LEU A 69 9.71 -6.01 -7.70
C LEU A 69 8.26 -5.47 -7.64
N GLU A 70 8.09 -4.16 -7.52
CA GLU A 70 6.79 -3.50 -7.54
C GLU A 70 6.04 -3.78 -8.86
N GLN A 71 6.71 -3.64 -10.00
CA GLN A 71 6.13 -3.93 -11.32
C GLN A 71 5.76 -5.41 -11.48
N GLY A 72 6.60 -6.33 -11.00
CA GLY A 72 6.31 -7.75 -11.00
C GLY A 72 5.07 -8.08 -10.18
N LEU A 73 5.00 -7.60 -8.94
CA LEU A 73 3.84 -7.78 -8.07
C LEU A 73 2.58 -7.14 -8.65
N ARG A 74 2.71 -5.95 -9.25
CA ARG A 74 1.62 -5.28 -9.95
C ARG A 74 1.07 -6.14 -11.08
N MET A 75 1.96 -6.68 -11.92
CA MET A 75 1.57 -7.59 -13.00
C MET A 75 0.91 -8.84 -12.45
N ASP A 76 1.42 -9.45 -11.38
CA ASP A 76 0.78 -10.60 -10.75
C ASP A 76 -0.64 -10.26 -10.30
N CYS A 77 -0.81 -9.11 -9.63
CA CYS A 77 -2.12 -8.68 -9.17
C CYS A 77 -3.07 -8.39 -10.33
N ILE A 78 -2.59 -7.83 -11.44
CA ILE A 78 -3.38 -7.68 -12.67
C ILE A 78 -3.81 -9.04 -13.21
N HIS A 79 -2.94 -10.05 -13.23
CA HIS A 79 -3.32 -11.38 -13.71
C HIS A 79 -4.31 -12.09 -12.77
N LEU A 80 -4.12 -11.96 -11.45
CA LEU A 80 -4.93 -12.65 -10.44
C LEU A 80 -6.28 -11.96 -10.19
N TYR A 81 -6.31 -10.63 -10.26
CA TYR A 81 -7.46 -9.80 -9.86
C TYR A 81 -8.01 -8.93 -11.00
N GLY A 82 -7.40 -8.95 -12.18
CA GLY A 82 -7.78 -8.09 -13.31
C GLY A 82 -8.82 -8.67 -14.27
N GLY A 83 -9.29 -9.91 -14.07
CA GLY A 83 -10.22 -10.60 -14.98
C GLY A 83 -11.69 -10.57 -14.55
N ASP A 84 -12.56 -10.09 -15.46
CA ASP A 84 -14.04 -10.04 -15.59
C ASP A 84 -15.01 -10.19 -14.40
N PHE A 85 -14.67 -10.70 -13.20
CA PHE A 85 -15.60 -10.75 -12.07
C PHE A 85 -15.01 -10.50 -10.67
N PHE A 86 -13.82 -9.91 -10.52
CA PHE A 86 -13.35 -9.37 -9.23
C PHE A 86 -12.54 -8.07 -9.39
N HIS A 87 -13.23 -6.95 -9.67
CA HIS A 87 -12.79 -5.56 -9.43
C HIS A 87 -11.36 -5.18 -9.84
N ALA A 88 -11.10 -5.40 -11.14
CA ALA A 88 -9.90 -5.00 -11.84
C ALA A 88 -9.60 -3.50 -11.67
N GLU A 89 -8.39 -3.22 -11.20
CA GLU A 89 -7.63 -1.99 -11.41
C GLU A 89 -8.42 -0.68 -11.24
N SER A 90 -8.45 -0.18 -10.01
CA SER A 90 -8.94 1.18 -9.77
C SER A 90 -7.78 2.05 -9.28
N SER A 91 -7.76 3.28 -9.78
CA SER A 91 -6.81 4.29 -9.33
C SER A 91 -7.17 4.76 -7.93
N VAL A 92 -6.15 4.96 -7.10
CA VAL A 92 -6.23 5.80 -5.92
C VAL A 92 -6.08 7.24 -6.40
N ASP A 93 -7.05 8.09 -6.06
CA ASP A 93 -6.95 9.53 -6.26
C ASP A 93 -5.81 10.09 -5.38
N LEU A 94 -4.81 10.70 -6.01
CA LEU A 94 -3.61 11.20 -5.34
C LEU A 94 -3.80 12.62 -4.78
N ASP A 95 -4.83 13.33 -5.21
CA ASP A 95 -5.13 14.69 -4.75
C ASP A 95 -6.12 14.69 -3.59
N GLU A 96 -6.88 13.61 -3.41
CA GLU A 96 -7.84 13.45 -2.34
C GLU A 96 -7.61 12.20 -1.46
N GLY A 97 -8.10 12.29 -0.23
CA GLY A 97 -8.25 11.14 0.64
C GLY A 97 -7.00 10.30 0.89
N TYR A 98 -7.11 8.99 0.65
CA TYR A 98 -6.04 8.07 0.98
C TYR A 98 -4.80 8.27 0.12
N GLY A 99 -4.95 8.57 -1.19
CA GLY A 99 -3.78 8.83 -2.03
C GLY A 99 -3.09 10.14 -1.66
N ARG A 100 -3.86 11.20 -1.36
CA ARG A 100 -3.28 12.44 -0.81
C ARG A 100 -2.45 12.19 0.44
N THR A 101 -2.99 11.37 1.34
CA THR A 101 -2.31 10.99 2.57
C THR A 101 -0.99 10.26 2.28
N LEU A 102 -0.98 9.33 1.32
CA LEU A 102 0.25 8.63 0.93
C LEU A 102 1.30 9.57 0.35
N VAL A 103 0.87 10.52 -0.50
CA VAL A 103 1.75 11.55 -1.06
C VAL A 103 2.34 12.42 0.05
N ASP A 104 1.51 12.90 0.98
CA ASP A 104 1.96 13.71 2.12
C ASP A 104 2.93 12.94 3.05
N ALA A 105 2.80 11.61 3.12
CA ALA A 105 3.70 10.72 3.85
C ALA A 105 4.98 10.33 3.08
N GLY A 106 5.17 10.82 1.84
CA GLY A 106 6.38 10.58 1.05
C GLY A 106 6.36 9.32 0.18
N ALA A 107 5.17 8.79 -0.16
CA ALA A 107 5.04 7.72 -1.15
C ALA A 107 5.55 8.17 -2.53
N VAL A 108 6.31 7.30 -3.18
CA VAL A 108 6.79 7.48 -4.55
C VAL A 108 5.68 7.10 -5.51
N VAL A 109 5.22 8.06 -6.30
CA VAL A 109 4.25 7.85 -7.37
C VAL A 109 5.01 7.65 -8.68
N LEU A 110 4.82 6.50 -9.33
CA LEU A 110 5.44 6.18 -10.61
C LEU A 110 4.46 6.33 -11.78
N GLY A 111 4.88 7.06 -12.80
CA GLY A 111 4.13 7.20 -14.04
C GLY A 111 2.95 8.18 -13.93
N PRO A 112 2.15 8.32 -15.00
CA PRO A 112 1.11 9.33 -15.05
C PRO A 112 -0.03 8.93 -14.13
N THR A 113 -0.02 9.48 -12.91
CA THR A 113 -1.18 9.90 -12.08
C THR A 113 -2.02 8.89 -11.29
N TRP A 114 -1.66 7.61 -11.17
CA TRP A 114 -2.49 6.69 -10.36
C TRP A 114 -1.68 5.58 -9.69
N MET A 115 -1.89 5.46 -8.38
CA MET A 115 -1.53 4.28 -7.62
C MET A 115 -2.66 3.26 -7.76
N LEU A 116 -2.31 1.98 -7.89
CA LEU A 116 -3.29 0.91 -8.07
C LEU A 116 -3.73 0.34 -6.73
N TRP A 117 -4.98 -0.10 -6.68
CA TRP A 117 -5.46 -0.93 -5.60
C TRP A 117 -6.29 -2.12 -6.12
N TRP A 118 -6.31 -3.20 -5.34
CA TRP A 118 -7.04 -4.43 -5.63
C TRP A 118 -7.98 -4.76 -4.47
N GLY A 119 -9.24 -5.09 -4.78
CA GLY A 119 -10.24 -5.41 -3.76
C GLY A 119 -10.25 -6.89 -3.41
N ILE A 120 -10.03 -7.22 -2.14
CA ILE A 120 -10.12 -8.59 -1.62
C ILE A 120 -11.14 -8.57 -0.48
N GLY A 121 -12.39 -8.98 -0.76
CA GLY A 121 -13.50 -8.83 0.18
C GLY A 121 -13.76 -7.35 0.55
N GLU A 122 -13.73 -7.05 1.85
CA GLU A 122 -13.95 -5.70 2.41
C GLU A 122 -12.67 -4.85 2.52
N VAL A 123 -11.51 -5.40 2.13
CA VAL A 123 -10.22 -4.67 2.15
C VAL A 123 -9.76 -4.32 0.73
N ALA A 124 -9.01 -3.25 0.63
CA ALA A 124 -8.23 -2.88 -0.53
C ALA A 124 -6.75 -3.09 -0.21
N ALA A 125 -6.07 -3.80 -1.10
CA ALA A 125 -4.63 -3.97 -1.12
C ALA A 125 -4.02 -2.89 -2.01
N VAL A 126 -3.05 -2.15 -1.49
CA VAL A 126 -2.37 -1.04 -2.17
C VAL A 126 -0.87 -1.25 -2.06
N LEU A 127 -0.16 -1.29 -3.18
CA LEU A 127 1.31 -1.31 -3.18
C LEU A 127 1.83 0.11 -3.00
N VAL A 128 2.66 0.31 -1.99
CA VAL A 128 3.23 1.62 -1.65
C VAL A 128 4.74 1.51 -1.61
N ARG A 129 5.41 2.33 -2.41
CA ARG A 129 6.85 2.50 -2.37
C ARG A 129 7.17 3.86 -1.75
N SER A 130 8.20 3.97 -0.95
CA SER A 130 8.62 5.22 -0.31
C SER A 130 10.12 5.31 -0.16
N VAL A 131 10.65 6.53 -0.13
CA VAL A 131 12.04 6.79 0.20
C VAL A 131 12.07 7.58 1.51
N THR A 132 12.94 7.19 2.43
CA THR A 132 13.20 7.93 3.67
C THR A 132 13.57 9.38 3.37
N ARG A 133 13.30 10.29 4.31
CA ARG A 133 13.55 11.72 4.11
C ARG A 133 15.03 12.00 3.84
N GLU A 134 15.90 11.25 4.50
CA GLU A 134 17.35 11.30 4.38
C GLU A 134 17.85 10.66 3.08
N ARG A 135 16.96 10.02 2.30
CA ARG A 135 17.26 9.29 1.07
C ARG A 135 18.33 8.22 1.23
N THR A 136 18.35 7.56 2.39
CA THR A 136 19.28 6.48 2.70
C THR A 136 18.64 5.10 2.50
N GLN A 137 17.31 5.04 2.46
CA GLN A 137 16.56 3.80 2.38
C GLN A 137 15.29 3.97 1.55
N GLU A 138 15.04 2.99 0.69
CA GLU A 138 13.80 2.79 -0.04
C GLU A 138 13.06 1.57 0.52
N THR A 139 11.73 1.65 0.61
CA THR A 139 10.87 0.59 1.14
C THR A 139 9.72 0.34 0.19
N LEU A 140 9.40 -0.93 -0.04
CA LEU A 140 8.18 -1.39 -0.69
C LEU A 140 7.30 -2.07 0.36
N ALA A 141 6.03 -1.69 0.43
CA ALA A 141 5.07 -2.21 1.39
C ALA A 141 3.71 -2.51 0.73
N LEU A 142 2.96 -3.44 1.33
CA LEU A 142 1.57 -3.71 1.03
C LEU A 142 0.70 -3.11 2.13
N HIS A 143 -0.12 -2.13 1.76
CA HIS A 143 -1.10 -1.54 2.65
C HIS A 143 -2.43 -2.25 2.47
N LEU A 144 -2.99 -2.75 3.56
CA LEU A 144 -4.34 -3.31 3.59
C LEU A 144 -5.23 -2.32 4.33
N VAL A 145 -6.10 -1.65 3.59
CA VAL A 145 -7.02 -0.63 4.12
C VAL A 145 -8.46 -1.03 3.87
N PRO A 146 -9.43 -0.51 4.64
CA PRO A 146 -10.84 -0.70 4.30
C PRO A 146 -11.13 -0.25 2.87
N ARG A 147 -11.82 -1.09 2.08
CA ARG A 147 -12.04 -0.85 0.65
C ARG A 147 -12.71 0.50 0.35
N HIS A 148 -13.60 0.93 1.23
CA HIS A 148 -14.32 2.21 1.11
C HIS A 148 -13.44 3.45 1.38
N TRP A 149 -12.18 3.30 1.78
CA TRP A 149 -11.23 4.43 1.91
C TRP A 149 -10.59 4.81 0.59
N VAL A 150 -10.41 3.84 -0.31
CA VAL A 150 -9.87 4.03 -1.66
C VAL A 150 -10.96 4.11 -2.72
N TRP A 151 -12.13 3.55 -2.43
CA TRP A 151 -13.32 3.67 -3.28
C TRP A 151 -14.16 4.89 -2.87
N ASP A 152 -13.95 6.05 -3.50
CA ASP A 152 -14.88 7.20 -3.38
C ASP A 152 -15.65 7.48 -4.69
N SER A 153 -15.85 6.46 -5.54
CA SER A 153 -16.53 6.61 -6.84
C SER A 153 -18.06 6.74 -6.78
N ALA A 154 -18.67 6.89 -5.60
CA ALA A 154 -20.13 7.02 -5.55
C ALA A 154 -20.55 8.39 -6.14
N PRO A 155 -21.60 8.47 -6.97
CA PRO A 155 -22.13 9.74 -7.46
C PRO A 155 -22.51 10.67 -6.29
N SER A 156 -22.64 11.97 -6.55
CA SER A 156 -23.06 12.96 -5.55
C SER A 156 -24.20 12.41 -4.69
N PRO A 157 -24.10 12.49 -3.34
CA PRO A 157 -25.04 11.83 -2.46
C PRO A 157 -26.47 12.28 -2.80
N ALA A 158 -27.32 11.33 -3.17
CA ALA A 158 -28.71 11.59 -3.54
C ALA A 158 -29.54 11.97 -2.30
N THR A 159 -29.05 11.63 -1.10
CA THR A 159 -29.73 11.91 0.17
C THR A 159 -28.84 12.54 1.24
N LYS A 160 -29.46 13.28 2.18
CA LYS A 160 -28.78 13.81 3.38
C LYS A 160 -28.13 12.71 4.23
N ARG A 161 -28.72 11.51 4.28
CA ARG A 161 -28.17 10.36 5.02
C ARG A 161 -26.88 9.85 4.37
N GLU A 162 -26.83 9.76 3.05
CA GLU A 162 -25.61 9.42 2.31
C GLU A 162 -24.52 10.47 2.47
N ALA A 163 -24.89 11.76 2.43
CA ALA A 163 -23.95 12.85 2.69
C ALA A 163 -23.36 12.78 4.11
N SER A 164 -24.18 12.49 5.11
CA SER A 164 -23.72 12.30 6.49
C SER A 164 -22.83 11.07 6.63
N ARG A 165 -23.18 9.95 5.98
CA ARG A 165 -22.35 8.74 5.96
C ARG A 165 -20.99 9.03 5.32
N ARG A 166 -20.95 9.71 4.17
CA ARG A 166 -19.71 10.13 3.51
C ARG A 166 -18.83 11.00 4.39
N ARG A 167 -19.40 12.01 5.06
CA ARG A 167 -18.65 12.86 6.00
C ARG A 167 -18.04 12.05 7.14
N ARG A 168 -18.78 11.08 7.69
CA ARG A 168 -18.28 10.18 8.73
C ARG A 168 -17.12 9.33 8.22
N LEU A 169 -17.26 8.72 7.03
CA LEU A 169 -16.21 7.90 6.43
C LEU A 169 -14.96 8.73 6.10
N ARG A 170 -15.12 9.93 5.56
CA ARG A 170 -14.02 10.89 5.35
C ARG A 170 -13.32 11.24 6.66
N LYS A 171 -14.08 11.60 7.71
CA LYS A 171 -13.51 11.92 9.02
C LYS A 171 -12.75 10.73 9.62
N GLU A 172 -13.25 9.52 9.42
CA GLU A 172 -12.58 8.30 9.90
C GLU A 172 -11.28 8.04 9.16
N ARG A 173 -11.29 8.16 7.83
CA ARG A 173 -10.11 8.09 6.97
C ARG A 173 -9.09 9.17 7.36
N ASP A 174 -9.51 10.42 7.50
CA ASP A 174 -8.64 11.56 7.79
C ASP A 174 -8.06 11.48 9.22
N ALA A 175 -8.81 10.94 10.19
CA ALA A 175 -8.30 10.68 11.52
C ALA A 175 -7.18 9.62 11.53
N VAL A 176 -7.21 8.70 10.56
CA VAL A 176 -6.21 7.65 10.39
C VAL A 176 -5.01 8.14 9.57
N ALA A 177 -5.24 8.99 8.58
CA ALA A 177 -4.19 9.67 7.81
C ALA A 177 -3.20 10.46 8.69
N VAL A 178 -3.69 11.00 9.81
CA VAL A 178 -2.90 11.74 10.81
C VAL A 178 -2.09 10.80 11.74
N ALA A 179 -2.45 9.52 11.82
CA ALA A 179 -1.79 8.56 12.71
C ALA A 179 -0.61 7.86 11.98
N ASP A 180 0.57 8.45 12.11
CA ASP A 180 1.91 7.93 11.75
C ASP A 180 1.91 6.81 10.70
N LEU A 181 1.83 7.24 9.45
CA LEU A 181 2.21 6.50 8.26
C LEU A 181 3.75 6.40 8.12
N VAL A 182 4.47 6.33 9.23
CA VAL A 182 5.89 5.95 9.23
C VAL A 182 5.92 4.43 9.08
N TRP A 183 6.17 3.98 7.85
CA TRP A 183 6.17 2.55 7.49
C TRP A 183 7.54 2.03 7.03
N SER A 184 8.62 2.80 7.26
CA SER A 184 9.97 2.32 7.05
C SER A 184 10.31 1.24 8.08
N TRP A 185 10.65 0.04 7.58
CA TRP A 185 11.16 -1.01 8.44
C TRP A 185 12.68 -0.87 8.51
N PRO A 186 13.29 -0.79 9.71
CA PRO A 186 14.73 -0.77 9.80
C PRO A 186 15.28 -2.08 9.26
N LEU A 187 16.36 -2.03 8.48
CA LEU A 187 17.16 -3.22 8.24
C LEU A 187 17.65 -3.75 9.60
N PRO A 188 17.76 -5.08 9.80
CA PRO A 188 18.43 -5.61 10.98
C PRO A 188 19.81 -4.95 11.07
N ALA A 189 20.15 -4.40 12.23
CA ALA A 189 21.52 -3.99 12.48
C ALA A 189 22.39 -5.26 12.42
N GLU A 190 23.39 -5.26 11.54
CA GLU A 190 24.41 -6.32 11.46
C GLU A 190 25.17 -6.51 12.78
#